data_AF-A0A1C3XV04-F1
#
_entry.id   AF-A0A1C3XV04-F1
#
_cell.length_a   1.000
_cell.length_b   1.000
_cell.length_c   1.000
_cell.angle_alpha   90.00
_cell.angle_beta   90.00
_cell.angle_gamma   90.00
#
_symmetry.space_group_name_H-M   'P 1'
#
loop_
_entity.id
_entity.type
_entity.pdbx_description
1 polymer ?
#
loop_
_entity_poly.entity_id
_entity_poly.type
_entity_poly.pdbx_seq_one_letter_code
_entity_poly.pdbx_strand_id
1 'polypeptide(L)' 'MLGFEGPAQPSPVLGDALNAGYRYLEAKCLGCDTHQTVALDIVRRPKITPIHELERYMRCAQCSVRGSR' A
#
# COMPACT_ATOMS: atom_id res chain seq x y z
N MET A 1 19.11 8.22 -1.35
CA MET A 1 18.53 7.03 -0.68
C MET A 1 17.08 6.92 -1.15
N LEU A 2 16.67 5.73 -1.59
CA LEU A 2 15.43 5.46 -2.33
C LEU A 2 14.22 6.02 -1.56
N GLY A 3 13.54 6.98 -2.20
CA GLY A 3 12.60 7.90 -1.57
C GLY A 3 11.35 7.21 -1.03
N PHE A 4 10.96 7.65 0.16
CA PHE A 4 9.57 7.67 0.61
C PHE A 4 8.79 8.66 -0.25
N GLU A 5 8.54 8.30 -1.50
CA GLU A 5 7.84 9.07 -2.52
C GLU A 5 7.84 8.14 -3.74
N GLY A 6 6.94 7.15 -3.72
CA GLY A 6 6.62 6.37 -4.92
C GLY A 6 6.30 7.34 -6.08
N PRO A 7 6.52 6.93 -7.34
CA PRO A 7 6.64 7.83 -8.48
C PRO A 7 5.58 8.93 -8.43
N ALA A 8 6.07 10.17 -8.52
CA ALA A 8 5.26 11.34 -8.77
C ALA A 8 4.19 10.97 -9.81
N GLN A 9 2.95 11.32 -9.49
CA GLN A 9 1.76 10.98 -10.25
C GLN A 9 2.01 11.01 -11.77
N PRO A 10 1.58 9.97 -12.51
CA PRO A 10 0.63 8.95 -12.06
C PRO A 10 1.29 7.72 -11.42
N SER A 11 0.80 7.32 -10.25
CA SER A 11 1.15 6.01 -9.70
C SER A 11 0.43 4.92 -10.50
N PRO A 12 1.09 3.78 -10.80
CA PRO A 12 0.44 2.70 -11.52
C PRO A 12 -0.75 2.14 -10.74
N VAL A 13 -1.74 1.60 -11.47
CA VAL A 13 -2.85 0.88 -10.86
C VAL A 13 -2.40 -0.49 -10.36
N LEU A 14 -3.13 -1.04 -9.39
CA LEU A 14 -2.84 -2.33 -8.76
C LEU A 14 -2.67 -3.46 -9.79
N GLY A 15 -3.49 -3.46 -10.85
CA GLY A 15 -3.40 -4.41 -11.95
C GLY A 15 -2.09 -4.29 -12.73
N ASP A 16 -1.68 -3.07 -13.09
CA ASP A 16 -0.43 -2.83 -13.82
C ASP A 16 0.78 -3.22 -12.98
N ALA A 17 0.76 -2.93 -11.68
CA ALA A 17 1.82 -3.35 -10.77
C ALA A 17 1.93 -4.87 -10.68
N LEU A 18 0.81 -5.58 -10.55
CA LEU A 18 0.81 -7.05 -10.56
C LEU A 18 1.29 -7.61 -11.90
N ASN A 19 0.86 -7.03 -13.02
CA ASN A 19 1.29 -7.42 -14.36
C ASN A 19 2.79 -7.17 -14.60
N ALA A 20 3.33 -6.08 -14.06
CA ALA A 20 4.75 -5.76 -14.10
C ALA A 20 5.59 -6.57 -13.08
N GLY A 21 4.96 -7.43 -12.27
CA GLY A 21 5.64 -8.31 -11.33
C GLY A 21 5.90 -7.70 -9.94
N TYR A 22 5.38 -6.51 -9.65
CA TYR A 22 5.40 -5.94 -8.31
C TYR A 22 4.41 -6.70 -7.41
N ARG A 23 4.95 -7.61 -6.59
CA ARG A 23 4.14 -8.43 -5.67
C ARG A 23 3.92 -7.79 -4.31
N TYR A 24 4.78 -6.87 -3.90
CA TYR A 24 4.76 -6.26 -2.58
C TYR A 24 4.79 -4.74 -2.67
N LEU A 25 4.06 -4.11 -1.78
CA LEU A 25 4.08 -2.67 -1.52
C LEU A 25 4.63 -2.44 -0.13
N GLU A 26 5.70 -1.66 -0.02
CA GLU A 26 6.14 -1.14 1.27
C GLU A 26 5.36 0.13 1.58
N ALA A 27 4.67 0.15 2.72
CA ALA A 27 3.87 1.29 3.13
C ALA A 27 4.01 1.54 4.64
N LYS A 28 3.92 2.81 5.01
CA LYS A 28 3.96 3.25 6.40
C LYS A 28 2.59 3.09 7.04
N CYS A 29 2.53 2.51 8.24
CA CYS A 29 1.30 2.46 9.01
C CYS A 29 0.94 3.86 9.55
N LEU A 30 -0.30 4.31 9.30
CA LEU A 30 -0.78 5.60 9.81
C LEU A 30 -1.00 5.66 11.33
N GLY A 31 -0.99 4.54 12.03
CA GLY A 31 -1.26 4.48 13.48
C GLY A 31 -0.02 4.40 14.36
N CYS A 32 1.07 3.82 13.86
CA CYS A 32 2.30 3.59 14.63
C CYS A 32 3.57 3.97 13.86
N ASP A 33 3.43 4.58 12.67
CA ASP A 33 4.53 5.05 11.82
C ASP A 33 5.54 3.97 11.39
N THR A 34 5.25 2.69 11.62
CA THR A 34 6.11 1.57 11.23
C THR A 34 5.96 1.21 9.76
N HIS A 35 7.07 0.82 9.15
CA HIS A 35 7.12 0.31 7.79
C HIS A 35 6.65 -1.13 7.73
N GLN A 36 5.80 -1.45 6.76
CA GLN A 36 5.36 -2.80 6.52
C GLN A 36 5.28 -3.10 5.04
N THR A 37 5.56 -4.36 4.70
CA THR A 37 5.35 -4.90 3.36
C THR A 37 4.00 -5.58 3.29
N VAL A 38 3.23 -5.24 2.25
CA VAL A 38 1.91 -5.83 1.99
C VAL A 38 1.91 -6.45 0.62
N ALA A 39 1.48 -7.71 0.56
CA ALA A 39 1.39 -8.41 -0.70
C ALA A 39 0.18 -7.86 -1.49
N LEU A 40 0.42 -7.42 -2.72
CA LEU A 40 -0.58 -6.77 -3.58
C LEU A 40 -1.62 -7.75 -4.13
N ASP A 41 -1.30 -9.05 -4.14
CA ASP A 41 -2.17 -10.15 -4.56
C ASP A 41 -3.31 -10.42 -3.57
N ILE A 42 -3.08 -10.22 -2.27
CA ILE A 42 -4.10 -10.41 -1.22
C ILE A 42 -5.00 -9.17 -1.03
N VAL A 43 -4.65 -8.03 -1.63
CA VAL A 43 -5.42 -6.79 -1.51
C VAL A 43 -6.76 -6.91 -2.22
N ARG A 44 -7.85 -6.86 -1.44
CA ARG A 44 -9.24 -6.92 -1.93
C ARG A 44 -9.76 -5.56 -2.42
N ARG A 45 -9.02 -4.92 -3.33
CA ARG A 45 -9.41 -3.66 -3.99
C ARG A 45 -9.54 -3.89 -5.50
N PRO A 46 -10.33 -3.07 -6.21
CA PRO A 46 -10.36 -3.10 -7.67
C PRO A 46 -8.95 -3.03 -8.27
N LYS A 47 -8.68 -3.77 -9.35
CA LYS A 47 -7.36 -3.74 -10.01
C LYS A 47 -7.06 -2.38 -10.67
N ILE A 48 -8.08 -1.55 -10.85
CA ILE A 48 -7.96 -0.16 -11.30
C ILE A 48 -7.57 0.81 -10.17
N THR A 49 -7.54 0.36 -8.91
CA THR A 49 -7.17 1.22 -7.78
C THR A 49 -5.70 1.63 -7.91
N PRO A 50 -5.38 2.93 -7.89
CA PRO A 50 -4.00 3.39 -7.92
C PRO A 50 -3.29 3.02 -6.62
N ILE A 51 -2.02 2.62 -6.72
CA ILE A 51 -1.25 2.12 -5.56
C ILE A 51 -1.15 3.15 -4.43
N HIS A 52 -1.02 4.44 -4.76
CA HIS A 52 -0.91 5.49 -3.75
C HIS A 52 -2.18 5.63 -2.89
N GLU A 53 -3.36 5.19 -3.37
CA GLU A 53 -4.56 5.13 -2.53
C GLU A 53 -4.44 4.04 -1.47
N LEU A 54 -3.78 2.93 -1.78
CA LEU A 54 -3.54 1.87 -0.79
C LEU A 54 -2.72 2.43 0.36
N GLU A 55 -1.60 3.10 0.05
CA GLU A 55 -0.70 3.73 1.02
C GLU A 55 -1.43 4.68 1.99
N ARG A 56 -2.35 5.51 1.47
CA ARG A 56 -3.15 6.46 2.27
C ARG A 56 -4.06 5.80 3.31
N TYR A 57 -4.38 4.53 3.18
CA TYR A 57 -5.27 3.82 4.12
C TYR A 57 -4.56 2.70 4.88
N MET A 58 -3.23 2.58 4.75
CA MET A 58 -2.49 1.49 5.37
C MET A 58 -2.46 1.60 6.90
N ARG A 59 -2.98 0.56 7.54
CA ARG A 59 -2.84 0.30 8.97
C ARG A 59 -2.30 -1.12 9.17
N CYS A 60 -1.38 -1.29 10.11
CA CYS A 60 -0.93 -2.62 10.52
C CYS A 60 -2.06 -3.39 11.18
N ALA A 61 -1.94 -4.72 11.23
CA ALA A 61 -2.95 -5.56 11.87
C ALA A 61 -3.23 -5.11 13.32
N GLN A 62 -2.19 -4.71 14.06
CA GLN A 62 -2.34 -4.20 15.43
C GLN A 62 -3.10 -2.87 15.49
N CYS A 63 -2.76 -1.90 14.64
CA CYS A 63 -3.45 -0.61 14.58
C CYS A 63 -4.87 -0.72 13.99
N SER A 64 -5.11 -1.69 13.11
CA SER A 64 -6.43 -1.95 12.55
C SER A 64 -7.39 -2.50 13.61
N VAL A 65 -6.90 -3.28 14.57
CA VAL A 65 -7.70 -3.74 15.72
C VAL A 65 -7.85 -2.66 16.79
N ARG A 66 -6.81 -1.83 17.00
CA ARG A 66 -6.83 -0.76 18.02
C ARG A 66 -7.72 0.44 17.63
N GLY A 67 -7.86 0.73 16.34
CA GLY A 67 -8.56 1.91 15.83
C GLY A 67 -10.05 1.73 15.52
N SER A 68 -10.67 0.61 15.91
CA SER A 68 -12.11 0.34 15.76
C SER A 68 -12.90 0.57 17.05
N ARG A 69 -12.48 1.54 17.87
CA ARG A 69 -13.14 1.93 19.11
C ARG A 69 -13.57 3.39 19.05
#